data_AF-R8BVM5-F1
#
_entry.id   AF-R8BVM5-F1
#
_cell.length_a   1.000
_cell.length_b   1.000
_cell.length_c   1.000
_cell.angle_alpha   90.00
_cell.angle_beta   90.00
_cell.angle_gamma   90.00
#
_symmetry.space_group_name_H-M   'P 1'
#
loop_
_entity.id
_entity.type
_entity.pdbx_description
1 polymer ?
#
loop_
_entity_poly.entity_id
_entity_poly.type
_entity_poly.pdbx_seq_one_letter_code
_entity_poly.pdbx_strand_id
1 'polypeptide(L)'
;MWSFWLIQNNSSIPHPVHLHGHDILVLGASPALANPLAPGNTLRAFNPATDKAGLKGANPTRRDTTMLPAWGWLVVAFLSNNPGAWVFHCHVAWHVSQGLSVQFLEQQGAIPGAMNLNDLTANCNAWTAYYPAHDPYWQDDSGI
;
A
#
# COMPACT_ATOMS: atom_id res chain seq x y z
N MET A 1 1.11 -10.17 15.47
CA MET A 1 -0.32 -10.50 15.17
C MET A 1 -0.50 -10.48 13.66
N TRP A 2 -1.36 -11.33 13.07
CA TRP A 2 -1.64 -11.23 11.63
C TRP A 2 -2.63 -10.10 11.36
N SER A 3 -2.31 -9.24 10.40
CA SER A 3 -3.16 -8.14 9.93
C SER A 3 -3.67 -8.46 8.53
N PHE A 4 -4.99 -8.45 8.34
CA PHE A 4 -5.66 -8.79 7.08
C PHE A 4 -6.30 -7.54 6.48
N TRP A 5 -6.07 -7.31 5.18
CA TRP A 5 -6.56 -6.13 4.48
C TRP A 5 -7.28 -6.53 3.20
N LEU A 6 -8.50 -6.01 3.04
CA LEU A 6 -9.27 -6.05 1.79
C LEU A 6 -9.10 -4.70 1.10
N ILE A 7 -8.55 -4.72 -0.11
CA ILE A 7 -8.36 -3.54 -0.94
C ILE A 7 -9.35 -3.63 -2.10
N GLN A 8 -10.10 -2.57 -2.36
CA GLN A 8 -11.10 -2.51 -3.43
C GLN A 8 -10.73 -1.42 -4.44
N ASN A 9 -10.80 -1.76 -5.73
CA ASN A 9 -10.44 -0.88 -6.82
C ASN A 9 -11.68 -0.43 -7.58
N ASN A 10 -12.14 0.79 -7.33
CA ASN A 10 -13.25 1.40 -8.05
C ASN A 10 -12.79 2.20 -9.27
N SER A 11 -11.81 1.68 -10.02
CA SER A 11 -11.36 2.29 -11.27
C SER A 11 -11.00 1.25 -12.33
N SER A 12 -10.87 1.70 -13.57
CA SER A 12 -10.52 0.87 -14.72
C SER A 12 -9.03 0.54 -14.82
N ILE A 13 -8.21 1.08 -13.92
CA ILE A 13 -6.76 0.93 -13.98
C ILE A 13 -6.32 -0.10 -12.93
N PRO A 14 -5.59 -1.16 -13.32
CA PRO A 14 -4.98 -2.07 -12.36
C PRO A 14 -3.80 -1.38 -11.66
N HIS A 15 -3.63 -1.64 -10.36
CA HIS A 15 -2.59 -0.99 -9.56
C HIS A 15 -1.59 -2.03 -9.03
N PRO A 16 -0.29 -1.92 -9.33
CA PRO A 16 0.74 -2.68 -8.61
C PRO A 16 0.84 -2.09 -7.20
N VAL A 17 0.34 -2.77 -6.18
CA VAL A 17 0.42 -2.30 -4.79
C VAL A 17 1.65 -2.89 -4.11
N HIS A 18 2.39 -2.06 -3.39
CA HIS A 18 3.66 -2.38 -2.74
C HIS A 18 3.60 -2.01 -1.25
N LEU A 19 4.08 -2.91 -0.39
CA LEU A 19 4.17 -2.71 1.06
C LEU A 19 5.63 -2.62 1.51
N HIS A 20 5.96 -1.55 2.23
CA HIS A 20 7.26 -1.39 2.87
C HIS A 20 7.37 -2.26 4.13
N GLY A 21 8.59 -2.64 4.51
CA GLY A 21 8.89 -3.30 5.79
C GLY A 21 8.45 -4.77 5.92
N HIS A 22 7.71 -5.31 4.94
CA HIS A 22 7.11 -6.64 5.00
C HIS A 22 7.00 -7.30 3.63
N ASP A 23 7.02 -8.64 3.63
CA ASP A 23 6.41 -9.40 2.55
C ASP A 23 4.89 -9.54 2.78
N ILE A 24 4.12 -9.46 1.70
CA ILE A 24 2.67 -9.64 1.67
C ILE A 24 2.33 -11.10 1.36
N LEU A 25 1.44 -11.71 2.14
CA LEU A 25 0.71 -12.93 1.76
C LEU A 25 -0.49 -12.56 0.87
N VAL A 26 -0.51 -13.06 -0.36
CA VAL A 26 -1.62 -12.87 -1.31
C VAL A 26 -2.67 -13.96 -1.09
N LEU A 27 -3.71 -13.64 -0.33
CA LEU A 27 -4.76 -14.61 0.02
C LEU A 27 -5.76 -14.83 -1.10
N GLY A 28 -5.99 -13.82 -1.94
CA GLY A 28 -6.81 -13.94 -3.13
C GLY A 28 -7.10 -12.59 -3.77
N ALA A 29 -7.60 -12.61 -5.00
CA ALA A 29 -8.04 -11.43 -5.72
C ALA A 29 -9.28 -11.77 -6.57
N SER A 30 -10.04 -10.75 -6.95
CA SER A 30 -11.09 -10.92 -7.95
C SER A 30 -10.49 -11.31 -9.31
N PRO A 31 -11.23 -12.02 -10.18
CA PRO A 31 -10.80 -12.25 -11.56
C PRO A 31 -10.49 -10.93 -12.29
N ALA A 32 -9.42 -10.90 -13.08
CA ALA A 32 -9.11 -9.74 -13.91
C ALA A 32 -10.08 -9.65 -15.10
N LEU A 33 -10.48 -8.43 -15.44
CA LEU A 33 -11.26 -8.18 -16.65
C LEU A 33 -10.36 -8.24 -17.89
N ALA A 34 -10.85 -8.85 -18.97
CA ALA A 34 -10.13 -8.89 -20.25
C ALA A 34 -10.02 -7.50 -20.90
N ASN A 35 -11.06 -6.66 -20.75
CA ASN A 35 -11.04 -5.26 -21.16
C ASN A 35 -11.57 -4.35 -20.03
N PRO A 36 -10.69 -3.89 -19.12
CA PRO A 36 -11.05 -3.00 -18.03
C PRO A 36 -11.62 -1.64 -18.45
N LEU A 37 -11.27 -1.19 -19.66
CA LEU A 37 -11.68 0.10 -20.22
C LEU A 37 -13.04 0.05 -20.93
N ALA A 38 -13.65 -1.14 -21.05
CA ALA A 38 -14.97 -1.28 -21.64
C ALA A 38 -16.02 -0.49 -20.84
N PRO A 39 -16.96 0.21 -21.52
CA PRO A 39 -18.03 0.92 -20.85
C PRO A 39 -18.94 -0.05 -20.09
N GLY A 40 -19.51 0.41 -18.97
CA GLY A 40 -20.44 -0.38 -18.16
C GLY A 40 -19.76 -1.31 -17.14
N ASN A 41 -18.43 -1.42 -17.14
CA ASN A 41 -17.72 -2.05 -16.02
C ASN A 41 -17.98 -1.26 -14.73
N THR A 42 -18.17 -1.99 -13.63
CA THR A 42 -18.39 -1.44 -12.29
C THR A 42 -17.61 -2.28 -11.27
N LEU A 43 -17.39 -1.72 -10.08
CA LEU A 43 -16.73 -2.43 -8.99
C LEU A 43 -17.43 -3.77 -8.71
N ARG A 44 -16.72 -4.87 -8.95
CA ARG A 44 -17.03 -6.18 -8.38
C ARG A 44 -16.55 -6.18 -6.93
N ALA A 45 -17.38 -5.68 -6.02
CA ALA A 45 -17.08 -5.66 -4.60
C ALA A 45 -16.85 -7.09 -4.04
N PHE A 46 -16.06 -7.21 -2.98
CA PHE A 46 -15.85 -8.50 -2.33
C PHE A 46 -17.15 -9.00 -1.70
N ASN A 47 -17.56 -10.23 -2.04
CA ASN A 47 -18.73 -10.86 -1.44
C ASN A 47 -18.30 -12.02 -0.52
N PRO A 48 -18.41 -11.88 0.82
CA PRO A 48 -17.99 -12.93 1.76
C PRO A 48 -18.70 -14.27 1.58
N ALA A 49 -19.91 -14.30 1.02
CA ALA A 49 -20.66 -15.53 0.80
C ALA A 49 -20.10 -16.37 -0.36
N THR A 50 -19.51 -15.72 -1.37
CA THR A 50 -19.02 -16.40 -2.59
C THR A 50 -17.51 -16.42 -2.69
N ASP A 51 -16.84 -15.34 -2.27
CA ASP A 51 -15.42 -15.13 -2.52
C ASP A 51 -14.53 -15.71 -1.40
N LYS A 52 -15.04 -15.80 -0.16
CA LYS A 52 -14.29 -16.31 1.00
C LYS A 52 -13.76 -17.72 0.79
N ALA A 53 -14.53 -18.59 0.13
CA ALA A 53 -14.14 -19.96 -0.17
C ALA A 53 -12.96 -20.06 -1.17
N GLY A 54 -12.72 -19.00 -1.94
CA GLY A 54 -11.60 -18.91 -2.89
C GLY A 54 -10.27 -18.51 -2.25
N LEU A 55 -10.30 -17.91 -1.05
CA LEU A 55 -9.09 -17.44 -0.37
C LEU A 55 -8.16 -18.61 0.01
N LYS A 56 -6.85 -18.42 -0.16
CA LYS A 56 -5.80 -19.41 0.10
C LYS A 56 -4.95 -18.99 1.28
N GLY A 57 -5.07 -19.71 2.40
CA GLY A 57 -4.21 -19.53 3.59
C GLY A 57 -3.07 -20.54 3.71
N ALA A 58 -3.13 -21.66 2.97
CA ALA A 58 -2.11 -22.71 3.02
C ALA A 58 -0.94 -22.35 2.08
N ASN A 59 0.11 -21.75 2.65
CA ASN A 59 1.32 -21.31 1.95
C ASN A 59 1.03 -20.50 0.66
N PRO A 60 0.29 -19.38 0.77
CA PRO A 60 0.03 -18.52 -0.39
C PRO A 60 1.31 -17.88 -0.91
N THR A 61 1.22 -17.31 -2.12
CA THR A 61 2.28 -16.44 -2.66
C THR A 61 2.67 -15.37 -1.64
N ARG A 62 3.98 -15.23 -1.40
CA ARG A 62 4.56 -14.23 -0.50
C ARG A 62 5.55 -13.35 -1.26
N ARG A 63 5.36 -12.04 -1.24
CA ARG A 63 6.19 -11.03 -1.94
C ARG A 63 5.83 -9.61 -1.49
N ASP A 64 6.66 -8.61 -1.78
CA ASP A 64 6.40 -7.19 -1.43
C ASP A 64 5.38 -6.46 -2.32
N THR A 65 5.20 -6.91 -3.57
CA THR A 65 4.39 -6.21 -4.59
C THR A 65 3.44 -7.18 -5.30
N THR A 66 2.17 -6.81 -5.47
CA THR A 66 1.20 -7.61 -6.23
C THR A 66 0.19 -6.73 -6.97
N MET A 67 -0.57 -7.29 -7.90
CA MET A 67 -1.57 -6.56 -8.68
C MET A 67 -2.90 -6.50 -7.95
N LEU A 68 -3.44 -5.29 -7.80
CA LEU A 68 -4.84 -5.00 -7.52
C LEU A 68 -5.61 -4.92 -8.86
N PRO A 69 -6.52 -5.87 -9.15
CA PRO A 69 -7.24 -5.88 -10.42
C PRO A 69 -8.12 -4.63 -10.61
N ALA A 70 -8.28 -4.18 -11.85
CA ALA A 70 -9.24 -3.14 -12.21
C ALA A 70 -10.67 -3.58 -11.88
N TRP A 71 -11.49 -2.64 -11.38
CA TRP A 71 -12.89 -2.86 -10.96
C TRP A 71 -13.06 -4.02 -9.97
N GLY A 72 -12.01 -4.36 -9.22
CA GLY A 72 -11.92 -5.60 -8.48
C GLY A 72 -11.52 -5.43 -7.02
N TRP A 73 -11.00 -6.50 -6.44
CA TRP A 73 -10.47 -6.51 -5.08
C TRP A 73 -9.25 -7.42 -4.93
N LEU A 74 -8.52 -7.19 -3.85
CA LEU A 74 -7.36 -7.96 -3.41
C LEU A 74 -7.44 -8.14 -1.89
N VAL A 75 -7.26 -9.37 -1.41
CA VAL A 75 -7.15 -9.69 0.01
C VAL A 75 -5.73 -10.11 0.30
N VAL A 76 -5.09 -9.39 1.23
CA VAL A 76 -3.71 -9.61 1.63
C VAL A 76 -3.59 -9.72 3.14
N ALA A 77 -2.50 -10.33 3.59
CA ALA A 77 -2.11 -10.30 4.99
C ALA A 77 -0.62 -10.10 5.16
N PHE A 78 -0.22 -9.45 6.25
CA PHE A 78 1.16 -9.40 6.70
C PHE A 78 1.21 -9.63 8.21
N LEU A 79 2.34 -10.11 8.69
CA LEU A 79 2.55 -10.32 10.11
C LEU A 79 3.03 -9.00 10.70
N SER A 80 2.28 -8.43 11.64
CA SER A 80 2.72 -7.25 12.38
C SER A 80 3.79 -7.67 13.41
N ASN A 81 5.03 -7.75 12.95
CA ASN A 81 6.25 -8.13 13.68
C ASN A 81 7.42 -7.14 13.47
N ASN A 82 7.17 -5.99 12.84
CA ASN A 82 8.20 -5.01 12.51
C ASN A 82 7.71 -3.60 12.90
N PRO A 83 8.00 -3.12 14.13
CA PRO A 83 7.58 -1.80 14.57
C PRO A 83 8.10 -0.70 13.63
N GLY A 84 7.20 0.13 13.10
CA GLY A 84 7.58 1.17 12.14
C GLY A 84 6.40 1.89 11.50
N ALA A 85 6.71 2.84 10.63
CA ALA A 85 5.77 3.55 9.79
C ALA A 85 5.94 3.08 8.34
N TRP A 86 5.08 2.19 7.88
CA TRP A 86 5.25 1.48 6.60
C TRP A 86 4.27 1.98 5.55
N VAL A 87 4.81 2.52 4.45
CA VAL A 87 4.01 2.98 3.32
C VAL A 87 3.45 1.77 2.56
N PHE A 88 2.18 1.83 2.22
CA PHE A 88 1.50 0.89 1.33
C PHE A 88 0.83 1.67 0.20
N HIS A 89 1.34 1.54 -1.02
CA HIS A 89 0.99 2.43 -2.12
C HIS A 89 0.94 1.74 -3.48
N CYS A 90 0.34 2.40 -4.45
CA CYS A 90 0.50 2.01 -5.85
C CYS A 90 1.90 2.39 -6.33
N HIS A 91 2.62 1.47 -6.96
CA HIS A 91 3.99 1.68 -7.41
C HIS A 91 4.08 2.34 -8.81
N VAL A 92 2.94 2.78 -9.37
CA VAL A 92 2.95 3.69 -10.52
C VAL A 92 3.21 5.09 -9.98
N ALA A 93 4.35 5.69 -10.37
CA ALA A 93 4.80 7.00 -9.87
C ALA A 93 3.70 8.06 -9.92
N TRP A 94 2.98 8.13 -11.04
CA TRP A 94 1.87 9.09 -11.23
C TRP A 94 0.72 8.88 -10.26
N HIS A 95 0.41 7.63 -9.88
CA HIS A 95 -0.70 7.34 -8.97
C HIS A 95 -0.33 7.62 -7.51
N VAL A 96 0.90 7.28 -7.08
CA VAL A 96 1.35 7.63 -5.71
C VAL A 96 1.50 9.13 -5.56
N SER A 97 2.06 9.81 -6.56
CA SER A 97 2.10 11.27 -6.67
C SER A 97 0.71 11.92 -6.50
N GLN A 98 -0.33 11.31 -7.09
CA GLN A 98 -1.74 11.72 -6.94
C GLN A 98 -2.40 11.31 -5.61
N GLY A 99 -1.65 10.69 -4.68
CA GLY A 99 -2.10 10.34 -3.34
C GLY A 99 -2.60 8.90 -3.16
N LEU A 100 -2.33 7.98 -4.09
CA LEU A 100 -2.71 6.55 -3.95
C LEU A 100 -1.77 5.81 -3.00
N SER A 101 -1.86 6.14 -1.71
CA SER A 101 -1.02 5.62 -0.63
C SER A 101 -1.76 5.62 0.71
N VAL A 102 -1.37 4.72 1.60
CA VAL A 102 -1.64 4.79 3.04
C VAL A 102 -0.34 4.50 3.80
N GLN A 103 -0.29 4.84 5.09
CA GLN A 103 0.82 4.50 5.97
C GLN A 103 0.33 3.70 7.17
N PHE A 104 0.84 2.49 7.35
CA PHE A 104 0.59 1.69 8.55
C PHE A 104 1.54 2.13 9.65
N LEU A 105 1.00 2.74 10.71
CA LEU A 105 1.74 2.98 11.94
C LEU A 105 1.69 1.73 12.82
N GLU A 106 2.65 0.84 12.63
CA GLU A 106 2.71 -0.46 13.26
C GLU A 106 3.45 -0.41 14.61
N GLN A 107 2.81 -0.94 15.66
CA GLN A 107 3.41 -1.11 16.99
C GLN A 107 4.10 0.16 17.49
N GLN A 108 3.41 1.30 17.43
CA GLN A 108 3.98 2.64 17.71
C GLN A 108 4.82 2.70 19.00
N GLY A 109 4.34 2.08 20.08
CA GLY A 109 5.05 2.07 21.37
C GLY A 109 6.37 1.30 21.37
N ALA A 110 6.60 0.41 20.39
CA ALA A 110 7.83 -0.36 20.25
C ALA A 110 8.84 0.29 19.28
N ILE A 111 8.44 1.30 18.50
CA ILE A 111 9.33 1.98 17.53
C ILE A 111 10.61 2.53 18.19
N PRO A 112 10.56 3.23 19.34
CA PRO A 112 11.78 3.76 19.97
C PRO A 112 12.76 2.66 20.43
N GLY A 113 12.30 1.42 20.60
CA GLY A 113 13.15 0.27 20.90
C GLY A 113 13.71 -0.44 19.66
N ALA A 114 13.12 -0.22 18.49
CA ALA A 114 13.53 -0.81 17.21
C ALA A 114 14.51 0.08 16.43
N MET A 115 14.46 1.40 16.64
CA MET A 115 15.36 2.36 15.98
C MET A 115 15.64 3.59 16.86
N ASN A 116 16.82 4.21 16.68
CA ASN A 116 17.14 5.47 17.33
C ASN A 116 16.59 6.64 16.50
N LEU A 117 15.47 7.21 16.92
CA LEU A 117 14.82 8.31 16.21
C LEU A 117 15.66 9.60 16.18
N ASN A 118 16.63 9.75 17.09
CA ASN A 118 17.53 10.91 17.09
C ASN A 118 18.49 10.92 15.88
N ASP A 119 18.72 9.78 15.23
CA ASP A 119 19.57 9.70 14.04
C ASP A 119 18.96 10.47 12.85
N LEU A 120 17.65 10.72 12.87
CA LEU A 120 16.94 11.49 11.83
C LEU A 120 17.06 13.01 12.02
N THR A 121 17.35 13.48 13.25
CA THR A 121 17.27 14.90 13.61
C THR A 121 18.19 15.77 12.78
N ALA A 122 19.41 15.31 12.49
CA ALA A 122 20.37 16.08 11.70
C ALA A 122 19.86 16.36 10.28
N ASN A 123 19.29 15.34 9.62
CA ASN A 123 18.73 15.48 8.27
C ASN A 123 17.46 16.35 8.26
N CYS A 124 16.59 16.19 9.27
CA CYS A 124 15.41 17.05 9.41
C CYS A 124 15.80 18.53 9.58
N ASN A 125 16.77 18.82 10.46
CA ASN A 125 17.24 20.19 10.68
C ASN A 125 17.85 20.79 9.41
N ALA A 126 18.63 20.01 8.66
CA ALA A 126 19.19 20.44 7.39
C ALA A 126 18.09 20.75 6.35
N TRP A 127 17.07 19.90 6.25
CA TRP A 127 15.94 20.11 5.34
C TRP A 127 15.11 21.34 5.74
N THR A 128 14.80 21.53 7.02
CA THR A 128 14.07 22.71 7.52
C THR A 128 14.85 24.01 7.34
N ALA A 129 16.18 23.97 7.41
CA ALA A 129 17.01 25.16 7.10
C ALA A 129 17.00 25.50 5.60
N TYR A 130 16.86 24.49 4.74
CA TYR A 130 16.81 24.66 3.29
C TYR A 130 15.41 25.09 2.82
N TYR A 131 14.37 24.30 3.09
CA TYR A 131 13.00 24.50 2.62
C TYR A 131 12.16 25.27 3.67
N PRO A 132 11.35 26.28 3.27
CA PRO A 132 11.05 26.68 1.89
C PRO A 132 11.93 27.82 1.36
N ALA A 133 12.90 28.32 2.12
CA ALA A 133 13.58 29.57 1.81
C ALA A 133 14.54 29.51 0.61
N HIS A 134 15.09 28.33 0.30
CA HIS A 134 16.14 28.16 -0.71
C HIS A 134 15.72 27.26 -1.89
N ASP A 135 14.53 26.65 -1.83
CA ASP A 135 14.02 25.83 -2.91
C ASP A 135 13.33 26.70 -3.96
N PRO A 136 13.79 26.74 -5.22
CA PRO A 136 13.11 27.50 -6.27
C PRO A 136 11.78 26.87 -6.68
N TYR A 137 11.50 25.64 -6.27
CA TYR A 137 10.29 24.91 -6.64
C TYR A 137 9.45 24.57 -5.40
N TRP A 138 8.14 24.42 -5.60
CA TRP A 138 7.24 23.94 -4.56
C TRP A 138 7.01 22.45 -4.74
N GLN A 139 6.79 21.75 -3.63
CA GLN A 139 6.20 20.42 -3.66
C GLN A 139 4.81 20.52 -4.30
N ASP A 140 4.62 19.85 -5.44
CA ASP A 140 3.43 19.96 -6.27
C ASP A 140 2.56 18.69 -6.27
N ASP A 141 2.96 17.68 -5.49
CA ASP A 141 2.26 16.40 -5.36
C ASP A 141 2.29 15.84 -3.93
N SER A 142 1.99 14.54 -3.76
CA SER A 142 1.93 13.88 -2.45
C SER A 142 3.24 13.91 -1.64
N GLY A 143 4.40 14.08 -2.28
CA GLY A 143 5.72 14.02 -1.64
C GLY A 143 6.29 12.62 -1.40
N ILE A 144 5.79 11.60 -2.10
CA ILE A 144 6.25 10.20 -2.03
C ILE A 144 6.51 9.64 -3.42
#